data_AF-A0A7S0WVE9-F1
#
_entry.id   AF-A0A7S0WVE9-F1
#
_cell.length_a   1.000
_cell.length_b   1.000
_cell.length_c   1.000
_cell.angle_alpha   90.00
_cell.angle_beta   90.00
_cell.angle_gamma   90.00
#
_symmetry.space_group_name_H-M   'P 1'
#
loop_
_entity.id
_entity.type
_entity.pdbx_description
1 polymer ?
#
loop_
_entity_poly.entity_id
_entity_poly.type
_entity_poly.pdbx_seq_one_letter_code
_entity_poly.pdbx_strand_id
1 'polypeptide(L)'
;LKRLNTDAKVKPAVIQNRFYDETGHDKEIRAWCKQENIMYQSFWTLTANKEALKSKPLLAISKAKKKTPAQVFYRFVMQEGMTPLCGTTDPQHMREDLEVC
;
A
#
# COMPACT_ATOMS: atom_id res chain seq x y z
N LEU A 1 -15.49 2.18 -11.66
CA LEU A 1 -15.14 0.88 -11.05
C LEU A 1 -16.36 -0.03 -10.93
N LYS A 2 -17.38 0.34 -10.15
CA LYS A 2 -18.60 -0.49 -9.97
C LYS A 2 -19.29 -0.87 -11.29
N ARG A 3 -19.56 0.10 -12.17
CA ARG A 3 -20.16 -0.15 -13.50
C ARG A 3 -19.34 -1.13 -14.35
N LEU A 4 -18.02 -0.91 -14.44
CA LEU A 4 -17.13 -1.82 -15.16
C LEU A 4 -17.16 -3.23 -14.56
N ASN A 5 -17.14 -3.35 -13.23
CA ASN A 5 -17.24 -4.64 -12.56
C ASN A 5 -18.59 -5.32 -12.84
N THR A 6 -19.70 -4.59 -12.91
CA THR A 6 -21.01 -5.16 -13.26
C THR A 6 -21.07 -5.62 -14.71
N ASP A 7 -20.69 -4.75 -15.64
CA ASP A 7 -20.91 -4.94 -17.08
C ASP A 7 -19.89 -5.91 -17.73
N ALA A 8 -18.70 -6.04 -17.14
CA ALA A 8 -17.65 -6.88 -17.72
C ALA A 8 -17.94 -8.38 -17.53
N LYS A 9 -17.73 -9.16 -18.59
CA LYS A 9 -17.74 -10.63 -18.54
C LYS A 9 -16.56 -11.17 -17.71
N VAL A 10 -15.40 -10.56 -17.86
CA VAL A 10 -14.20 -10.84 -17.06
C VAL A 10 -14.07 -9.76 -16.00
N LYS A 11 -14.18 -10.14 -14.73
CA LYS A 11 -14.11 -9.20 -13.61
C LYS A 11 -12.67 -8.71 -13.42
N PRO A 12 -12.46 -7.42 -13.08
CA PRO A 12 -11.13 -6.92 -12.75
C PRO A 12 -10.56 -7.65 -11.53
N ALA A 13 -9.35 -8.17 -11.64
CA ALA A 13 -8.67 -8.84 -10.54
C ALA A 13 -7.90 -7.85 -9.64
N VAL A 14 -7.47 -6.71 -10.19
CA VAL A 14 -6.63 -5.73 -9.51
C VAL A 14 -7.13 -4.32 -9.80
N ILE A 15 -7.11 -3.45 -8.78
CA ILE A 15 -7.24 -2.01 -8.94
C ILE A 15 -5.97 -1.36 -8.43
N GLN A 16 -5.30 -0.60 -9.31
CA GLN A 16 -4.07 0.10 -8.98
C GLN A 16 -4.36 1.59 -8.81
N ASN A 17 -4.28 2.08 -7.57
CA ASN A 17 -4.59 3.47 -7.22
C ASN A 17 -3.48 4.10 -6.36
N ARG A 18 -3.43 5.44 -6.36
CA ARG A 18 -2.56 6.19 -5.46
C ARG A 18 -3.02 6.02 -4.02
N PHE A 19 -2.09 5.89 -3.09
CA PHE A 19 -2.40 5.77 -1.65
C PHE A 19 -1.94 7.01 -0.89
N TYR A 20 -2.87 7.93 -0.60
CA TYR A 20 -2.59 9.25 -0.05
C TYR A 20 -3.76 9.79 0.80
N ASP A 21 -3.46 10.76 1.66
CA ASP A 21 -4.38 11.21 2.72
C ASP A 21 -5.60 11.99 2.20
N GLU A 22 -5.46 12.72 1.08
CA GLU A 22 -6.54 13.56 0.54
C GLU A 22 -7.78 12.75 0.12
N THR A 23 -7.63 11.47 -0.23
CA THR A 23 -8.77 10.58 -0.53
C THR A 23 -9.21 9.76 0.69
N GLY A 24 -8.66 10.06 1.87
CA GLY A 24 -8.81 9.23 3.05
C GLY A 24 -8.28 7.82 2.85
N HIS A 25 -7.20 7.66 2.07
CA HIS A 25 -6.59 6.37 1.72
C HIS A 25 -7.56 5.38 1.07
N ASP A 26 -8.45 5.91 0.22
CA ASP A 26 -9.41 5.13 -0.58
C ASP A 26 -10.23 4.13 0.25
N LYS A 27 -10.54 4.45 1.52
CA LYS A 27 -11.19 3.54 2.48
C LYS A 27 -12.42 2.83 1.90
N GLU A 28 -13.32 3.57 1.26
CA GLU A 28 -14.53 3.00 0.66
C GLU A 28 -14.22 2.08 -0.53
N ILE A 29 -13.25 2.46 -1.36
CA ILE A 29 -12.82 1.66 -2.51
C ILE A 29 -12.15 0.38 -2.02
N ARG A 30 -11.28 0.45 -1.00
CA ARG A 30 -10.66 -0.73 -0.38
C ARG A 30 -11.69 -1.68 0.21
N ALA A 31 -12.70 -1.15 0.91
CA ALA A 31 -13.78 -1.96 1.45
C ALA A 31 -14.58 -2.66 0.34
N TRP A 32 -14.91 -1.94 -0.73
CA TRP A 32 -15.58 -2.53 -1.90
C TRP A 32 -14.70 -3.57 -2.62
N CYS A 33 -13.41 -3.30 -2.80
CA CYS A 33 -12.48 -4.27 -3.39
C CYS A 33 -12.44 -5.57 -2.59
N LYS A 34 -12.42 -5.47 -1.25
CA LYS A 34 -12.47 -6.64 -0.36
C LYS A 34 -13.77 -7.44 -0.52
N GLN A 35 -14.91 -6.79 -0.72
CA GLN A 35 -16.20 -7.45 -0.94
C GLN A 35 -16.27 -8.17 -2.28
N GLU A 36 -15.68 -7.59 -3.33
CA GLU A 36 -15.69 -8.12 -4.70
C GLU A 36 -14.51 -9.06 -4.99
N ASN A 37 -13.68 -9.38 -4.00
CA ASN A 37 -12.44 -10.15 -4.14
C ASN A 37 -11.46 -9.56 -5.18
N ILE A 38 -11.39 -8.23 -5.23
CA ILE A 38 -10.46 -7.46 -6.07
C ILE A 38 -9.25 -7.08 -5.22
N MET A 39 -8.05 -7.33 -5.72
CA MET A 39 -6.82 -6.92 -5.06
C MET A 39 -6.61 -5.42 -5.22
N TYR A 40 -6.47 -4.70 -4.11
CA TYR A 40 -6.08 -3.30 -4.13
C TYR A 40 -4.55 -3.19 -4.18
N GLN A 41 -4.03 -2.61 -5.25
CA GLN A 41 -2.61 -2.34 -5.43
C GLN A 41 -2.33 -0.85 -5.24
N SER A 42 -1.49 -0.52 -4.26
CA SER A 42 -1.15 0.88 -3.97
C SER A 42 0.11 1.30 -4.70
N PHE A 43 0.13 2.50 -5.28
CA PHE A 43 1.37 3.18 -5.69
C PHE A 43 1.48 4.55 -5.05
N TRP A 44 2.66 5.16 -5.14
CA TRP A 44 2.99 6.40 -4.40
C TRP A 44 2.90 6.25 -2.87
N THR A 45 3.01 5.01 -2.39
CA THR A 45 2.77 4.64 -0.99
C THR A 45 3.72 5.34 -0.02
N LEU A 46 5.02 5.47 -0.33
CA LEU A 46 5.96 6.16 0.58
C LEU A 46 5.94 7.68 0.38
N THR A 47 6.06 8.14 -0.87
CA THR A 47 6.25 9.56 -1.19
C THR A 47 5.05 10.41 -0.80
N ALA A 48 3.84 9.87 -0.87
CA ALA A 48 2.63 10.58 -0.44
C ALA A 48 2.37 10.52 1.08
N ASN A 49 3.12 9.69 1.82
CA ASN A 49 2.90 9.46 3.26
C ASN A 49 4.17 9.78 4.09
N LYS A 50 4.95 10.80 3.67
CA LYS A 50 6.19 11.22 4.36
C LYS A 50 5.99 11.55 5.83
N GLU A 51 4.87 12.15 6.19
CA GLU A 51 4.58 12.50 7.59
C GLU A 51 4.25 11.25 8.42
N ALA A 52 3.59 10.25 7.83
CA ALA A 52 3.37 8.97 8.49
C ALA A 52 4.70 8.23 8.76
N LEU A 53 5.64 8.28 7.81
CA LEU A 53 6.99 7.71 7.95
C LEU A 53 7.81 8.36 9.07
N LYS A 54 7.53 9.63 9.41
CA LYS A 54 8.19 10.36 10.51
C LYS A 54 7.43 10.23 11.84
N SER A 55 6.28 9.56 11.85
CA SER A 55 5.44 9.48 13.05
C SER A 55 6.15 8.70 14.17
N LYS A 56 6.00 9.19 15.41
CA LYS A 56 6.52 8.52 16.61
C LYS A 56 6.21 7.02 16.69
N PRO A 57 4.96 6.54 16.45
CA PRO A 57 4.66 5.11 16.53
C PRO A 57 5.44 4.30 15.48
N LEU A 58 5.54 4.81 14.25
CA LEU A 58 6.23 4.10 13.18
C LEU A 58 7.74 4.03 13.44
N LEU A 59 8.35 5.13 13.90
CA LEU A 59 9.76 5.15 14.29
C LEU A 59 10.06 4.23 15.48
N ALA A 60 9.14 4.13 16.45
CA ALA A 60 9.27 3.20 17.57
C ALA A 60 9.27 1.74 17.10
N ILE A 61 8.37 1.39 16.17
CA ILE A 61 8.31 0.04 15.58
C ILE A 61 9.57 -0.25 14.75
N SER A 62 10.01 0.72 13.94
CA SER A 62 11.24 0.63 13.13
C SER A 62 12.44 0.31 14.02
N LYS A 63 12.61 1.02 15.14
CA LYS A 63 13.68 0.75 16.11
C LYS A 63 13.54 -0.63 16.77
N ALA A 64 12.34 -0.99 17.22
CA ALA A 64 12.09 -2.26 17.89
C ALA A 64 12.31 -3.47 16.96
N LYS A 65 11.99 -3.34 15.67
CA LYS A 65 12.12 -4.39 14.67
C LYS A 65 13.44 -4.35 13.89
N LYS A 66 14.29 -3.35 14.11
CA LYS A 66 15.52 -3.11 13.33
C LYS A 66 15.26 -3.09 11.81
N LYS A 67 14.17 -2.43 11.42
CA LYS A 67 13.74 -2.27 10.02
C LYS A 67 13.63 -0.80 9.69
N THR A 68 13.75 -0.42 8.43
CA THR A 68 13.60 0.98 8.00
C THR A 68 12.14 1.43 8.17
N PRO A 69 11.88 2.74 8.33
CA PRO A 69 10.51 3.27 8.34
C PRO A 69 9.71 2.86 7.09
N ALA A 70 10.35 2.82 5.93
CA ALA A 70 9.73 2.38 4.68
C ALA A 70 9.28 0.91 4.78
N GLN A 71 10.13 0.01 5.26
CA GLN A 71 9.79 -1.40 5.44
C GLN A 71 8.61 -1.60 6.39
N VAL A 72 8.60 -0.86 7.51
CA VAL A 72 7.49 -0.92 8.48
C VAL A 72 6.18 -0.42 7.86
N PHE A 73 6.24 0.67 7.09
CA PHE A 73 5.05 1.20 6.42
C PHE A 73 4.52 0.26 5.35
N TYR A 74 5.40 -0.34 4.55
CA TYR A 74 5.01 -1.37 3.59
C TYR A 74 4.38 -2.57 4.28
N ARG A 75 4.96 -3.05 5.38
CA ARG A 75 4.37 -4.14 6.15
C ARG A 75 2.97 -3.79 6.66
N PHE A 76 2.78 -2.58 7.17
CA PHE A 76 1.47 -2.08 7.60
C PHE A 76 0.45 -2.10 6.45
N VAL A 77 0.81 -1.55 5.29
CA VAL A 77 -0.05 -1.54 4.09
C VAL A 77 -0.40 -2.96 3.63
N MET A 78 0.55 -3.89 3.69
CA MET A 78 0.30 -5.31 3.39
C MET A 78 -0.65 -5.96 4.40
N GLN A 79 -0.52 -5.66 5.69
CA GLN A 79 -1.43 -6.17 6.74
C GLN A 79 -2.85 -5.65 6.59
N GLU A 80 -3.02 -4.47 6.01
CA GLU A 80 -4.32 -3.89 5.63
C GLU A 80 -4.94 -4.55 4.37
N GLY A 81 -4.30 -5.60 3.82
CA GLY A 81 -4.80 -6.38 2.68
C GLY A 81 -4.51 -5.74 1.32
N MET A 82 -3.56 -4.81 1.26
CA MET A 82 -3.14 -4.15 0.01
C MET A 82 -1.82 -4.73 -0.50
N THR A 83 -1.57 -4.62 -1.80
CA THR A 83 -0.26 -4.93 -2.39
C THR A 83 0.44 -3.63 -2.76
N PRO A 84 1.48 -3.18 -2.05
CA PRO A 84 2.22 -1.98 -2.44
C PRO A 84 3.11 -2.23 -3.66
N LEU A 85 3.17 -1.25 -4.55
CA LEU A 85 4.08 -1.23 -5.68
C LEU A 85 5.34 -0.44 -5.30
N CYS A 86 6.48 -1.12 -5.32
CA CYS A 86 7.79 -0.50 -5.11
C CYS A 86 8.29 0.08 -6.45
N GLY A 87 8.64 1.36 -6.46
CA GLY A 87 9.05 2.09 -7.67
C GLY A 87 10.46 2.66 -7.60
N THR A 88 11.30 2.16 -6.69
CA THR A 88 12.67 2.65 -6.51
C THR A 88 13.56 2.20 -7.67
N THR A 89 14.45 3.09 -8.12
CA THR A 89 15.54 2.78 -9.06
C THR A 89 16.85 2.48 -8.36
N ASP A 90 16.90 2.67 -7.03
CA ASP A 90 18.07 2.42 -6.21
C ASP A 90 18.17 0.93 -5.83
N PRO A 91 19.27 0.22 -6.16
CA PRO A 91 19.42 -1.20 -5.88
C PRO A 91 19.41 -1.58 -4.39
N GLN A 92 19.82 -0.68 -3.50
CA GLN A 92 19.77 -0.93 -2.07
C GLN A 92 18.32 -0.88 -1.59
N HIS A 93 17.55 0.15 -1.97
CA HIS A 93 16.13 0.21 -1.66
C HIS A 93 15.35 -0.97 -2.25
N MET A 94 15.68 -1.43 -3.47
CA MET A 94 15.05 -2.63 -4.03
C MET A 94 15.22 -3.86 -3.13
N ARG A 95 16.42 -4.07 -2.56
CA ARG A 95 16.67 -5.17 -1.63
C ARG A 95 15.91 -4.97 -0.32
N GLU A 96 15.97 -3.76 0.24
CA GLU A 96 15.27 -3.44 1.49
C GLU A 96 13.75 -3.63 1.35
N ASP A 97 13.17 -3.26 0.22
CA ASP A 97 11.74 -3.41 -0.08
C ASP A 97 11.31 -4.89 -0.20
N LEU A 98 12.21 -5.78 -0.62
CA LEU A 98 11.97 -7.23 -0.63
C LEU A 98 12.09 -7.85 0.77
N GLU A 99 12.93 -7.27 1.63
CA GLU A 99 13.14 -7.71 3.02
C GLU A 99 12.05 -7.23 4.01
N VAL A 100 10.88 -6.83 3.49
CA VAL A 100 9.71 -6.46 4.31
C VAL A 100 9.10 -7.67 5.04
N CYS A 101 9.34 -8.88 4.54
CA CYS A 101 8.83 -10.15 5.08
C CYS A 101 9.64 -10.68 6.27
#